data_AF-W6RW18-F1
#
_entry.id   AF-W6RW18-F1
#
_cell.length_a   1.000
_cell.length_b   1.000
_cell.length_c   1.000
_cell.angle_alpha   90.00
_cell.angle_beta   90.00
_cell.angle_gamma   90.00
#
_symmetry.space_group_name_H-M   'P 1'
#
loop_
_entity.id
_entity.type
_entity.pdbx_description
1 polymer ?
#
loop_
_entity_poly.entity_id
_entity_poly.type
_entity_poly.pdbx_seq_one_letter_code
_entity_poly.pdbx_strand_id
1 'polypeptide(L)'
;MSKTAKRTNPTKVVTGVVRLSYANVWEPKSINGGAEKYSVSLIIPKSDTKTLSAINEAVNAAIEEGKGKFGGKIPNKAALKLPLRDGDIDRPDDEAYANSYFINANSNTPPQIVDRNVNPIIDRSEVYSGVYARVSINFYAFNSNGNKGIACGLGNIQKIRDGEPLGGRTNAADDFATDVDDDFLS
;
A
#
# COMPACT_ATOMS: atom_id res chain seq x y z
N MET A 1 2.06 -10.09 -29.16
CA MET A 1 0.78 -9.48 -28.74
C MET A 1 0.39 -10.07 -27.39
N SER A 2 0.56 -9.33 -26.29
CA SER A 2 0.23 -9.82 -24.96
C SER A 2 -1.29 -9.75 -24.76
N LYS A 3 -1.94 -10.89 -24.52
CA LYS A 3 -3.35 -10.95 -24.15
C LYS A 3 -3.52 -10.21 -22.82
N THR A 4 -4.09 -9.01 -22.85
CA THR A 4 -4.57 -8.33 -21.65
C THR A 4 -5.63 -9.24 -21.01
N ALA A 5 -5.27 -9.92 -19.92
CA ALA A 5 -6.21 -10.72 -19.16
C ALA A 5 -7.37 -9.81 -18.71
N LYS A 6 -8.57 -10.09 -19.20
CA LYS A 6 -9.79 -9.36 -18.83
C LYS A 6 -9.98 -9.57 -17.32
N ARG A 7 -9.82 -8.50 -16.53
CA ARG A 7 -9.97 -8.59 -15.07
C ARG A 7 -11.38 -9.04 -14.74
N THR A 8 -11.52 -10.08 -13.92
CA THR A 8 -12.81 -10.60 -13.45
C THR A 8 -13.54 -9.61 -12.53
N ASN A 9 -12.81 -8.72 -11.87
CA ASN A 9 -13.34 -7.59 -11.12
C ASN A 9 -12.66 -6.29 -11.63
N PRO A 10 -13.41 -5.34 -12.24
CA PRO A 10 -12.84 -4.15 -12.87
C PRO A 10 -12.22 -3.16 -11.87
N THR A 11 -12.62 -3.18 -10.59
CA THR A 11 -12.10 -2.29 -9.55
C THR A 11 -10.95 -2.90 -8.74
N LYS A 12 -10.60 -4.16 -9.00
CA LYS A 12 -9.47 -4.85 -8.35
C LYS A 12 -8.19 -4.73 -9.17
N VAL A 13 -7.07 -4.50 -8.48
CA VAL A 13 -5.72 -4.50 -9.03
C VAL A 13 -4.83 -5.35 -8.13
N VAL A 14 -3.94 -6.15 -8.74
CA VAL A 14 -2.75 -6.65 -8.04
C VAL A 14 -1.58 -5.86 -8.62
N THR A 15 -0.84 -5.17 -7.76
CA THR A 15 0.26 -4.31 -8.20
C THR A 15 1.42 -5.14 -8.80
N GLY A 16 2.30 -4.46 -9.53
CA GLY A 16 3.69 -4.87 -9.67
C GLY A 16 4.41 -4.89 -8.32
N VAL A 17 5.75 -4.90 -8.36
CA VAL A 17 6.55 -4.83 -7.14
C VAL A 17 6.60 -3.38 -6.66
N VAL A 18 5.99 -3.12 -5.50
CA VAL A 18 5.88 -1.80 -4.88
C VAL A 18 6.62 -1.80 -3.54
N ARG A 19 7.05 -0.63 -3.07
CA ARG A 19 7.68 -0.49 -1.75
C ARG A 19 6.61 -0.13 -0.72
N LEU A 20 6.63 -0.80 0.43
CA LEU A 20 5.67 -0.53 1.50
C LEU A 20 6.20 0.57 2.42
N SER A 21 5.39 1.58 2.70
CA SER A 21 5.68 2.60 3.70
C SER A 21 4.52 2.69 4.70
N TYR A 22 4.82 3.08 5.94
CA TYR A 22 3.86 3.11 7.05
C TYR A 22 3.04 1.82 7.15
N ALA A 23 3.70 0.65 7.10
CA ALA A 23 3.06 -0.65 7.05
C ALA A 23 2.47 -1.06 8.42
N ASN A 24 1.22 -0.71 8.65
CA ASN A 24 0.42 -1.16 9.80
C ASN A 24 -0.43 -2.38 9.38
N VAL A 25 0.26 -3.45 9.00
CA VAL A 25 -0.36 -4.63 8.36
C VAL A 25 -0.54 -5.81 9.32
N TRP A 26 0.22 -5.82 10.41
CA TRP A 26 0.11 -6.83 11.48
C TRP A 26 -0.86 -6.41 12.57
N GLU A 27 -0.92 -5.11 12.86
CA GLU A 27 -1.79 -4.53 13.88
C GLU A 27 -2.42 -3.27 13.31
N PRO A 28 -3.74 -3.08 13.49
CA PRO A 28 -4.41 -1.88 13.03
C PRO A 28 -3.96 -0.68 13.87
N LYS A 29 -3.92 0.50 13.26
CA LYS A 29 -3.63 1.75 13.99
C LYS A 29 -4.66 2.80 13.69
N SER A 30 -4.95 3.64 14.68
CA SER A 30 -5.68 4.89 14.48
C SER A 30 -4.76 5.90 13.78
N ILE A 31 -5.25 6.50 12.70
CA ILE A 31 -4.58 7.61 12.01
C ILE A 31 -5.42 8.86 12.22
N ASN A 32 -4.83 9.91 12.81
CA ASN A 32 -5.47 11.20 13.10
C ASN A 32 -6.77 11.07 13.92
N GLY A 33 -6.81 10.17 14.91
CA GLY A 33 -7.98 9.94 15.76
C GLY A 33 -9.14 9.21 15.07
N GLY A 34 -8.92 8.65 13.87
CA GLY A 34 -9.89 7.82 13.17
C GLY A 34 -10.01 6.41 13.76
N ALA A 35 -10.94 5.61 13.21
CA ALA A 35 -11.05 4.20 13.55
C ALA A 35 -9.73 3.44 13.27
N GLU A 36 -9.40 2.47 14.12
CA GLU A 36 -8.23 1.63 13.92
C GLU A 36 -8.38 0.78 12.66
N LYS A 37 -7.37 0.83 11.79
CA LYS A 37 -7.36 0.09 10.53
C LYS A 37 -5.99 -0.47 10.22
N TYR A 38 -6.00 -1.62 9.56
CA TYR A 38 -4.84 -2.09 8.83
C TYR A 38 -4.61 -1.14 7.67
N SER A 39 -3.38 -0.68 7.50
CA SER A 39 -3.07 0.34 6.51
C SER A 39 -1.65 0.26 6.01
N VAL A 40 -1.46 0.71 4.78
CA VAL A 40 -0.15 0.81 4.16
C VAL A 40 -0.15 1.89 3.09
N SER A 41 0.95 2.62 2.96
CA SER A 41 1.25 3.49 1.84
C SER A 41 2.04 2.70 0.80
N LEU A 42 1.44 2.49 -0.37
CA LEU A 42 2.03 1.74 -1.48
C LEU A 42 2.80 2.71 -2.37
N ILE A 43 4.13 2.65 -2.34
CA ILE A 43 5.00 3.47 -3.18
C ILE A 43 5.20 2.73 -4.52
N ILE A 44 4.72 3.36 -5.59
CA ILE A 44 4.70 2.82 -6.95
C ILE A 44 5.64 3.67 -7.81
N PRO A 45 6.75 3.11 -8.32
CA PRO A 45 7.65 3.84 -9.20
C PRO A 45 6.91 4.41 -10.42
N LYS A 46 7.23 5.64 -10.83
CA LYS A 46 6.65 6.25 -12.04
C LYS A 46 6.93 5.45 -13.32
N SER A 47 7.98 4.63 -13.29
CA SER A 47 8.34 3.70 -14.37
C SER A 47 7.42 2.47 -14.48
N ASP A 48 6.65 2.10 -13.44
CA ASP A 48 5.68 0.99 -13.50
C ASP A 48 4.37 1.44 -14.15
N THR A 49 4.47 1.80 -15.43
CA THR A 49 3.36 2.28 -16.25
C THR A 49 2.23 1.26 -16.36
N LYS A 50 2.54 -0.04 -16.24
CA LYS A 50 1.54 -1.11 -16.27
C LYS A 50 0.65 -1.08 -15.03
N THR A 51 1.23 -1.01 -13.83
CA THR A 51 0.47 -0.89 -12.58
C THR A 51 -0.31 0.43 -12.55
N LEU A 52 0.30 1.54 -12.97
CA LEU A 52 -0.36 2.84 -13.01
C LEU A 52 -1.54 2.87 -13.99
N SER A 53 -1.42 2.27 -15.17
CA SER A 53 -2.55 2.13 -16.11
C SER A 53 -3.68 1.29 -15.48
N ALA A 54 -3.34 0.16 -14.87
CA ALA A 54 -4.31 -0.72 -14.25
C ALA A 54 -5.07 -0.04 -13.09
N ILE A 55 -4.38 0.79 -12.31
CA ILE A 55 -4.97 1.62 -11.25
C ILE A 55 -5.90 2.66 -11.83
N ASN A 56 -5.46 3.42 -12.85
CA ASN A 56 -6.29 4.46 -13.46
C ASN A 56 -7.59 3.89 -14.05
N GLU A 57 -7.51 2.74 -14.73
CA GLU A 57 -8.66 2.01 -15.22
C GLU A 57 -9.61 1.58 -14.08
N ALA A 58 -9.07 1.05 -12.98
CA ALA A 58 -9.87 0.60 -11.84
C ALA A 58 -10.51 1.75 -11.07
N VAL A 59 -9.83 2.89 -10.96
CA VAL A 59 -10.38 4.13 -10.39
C VAL A 59 -11.53 4.63 -11.26
N ASN A 60 -11.39 4.63 -12.59
CA ASN A 60 -12.47 5.02 -13.48
C ASN A 60 -13.67 4.06 -13.35
N ALA A 61 -13.43 2.74 -13.29
CA ALA A 61 -14.49 1.76 -13.04
C ALA A 61 -15.21 2.01 -11.70
N ALA A 62 -14.46 2.33 -10.63
CA ALA A 62 -15.04 2.63 -9.32
C ALA A 62 -15.85 3.94 -9.30
N ILE A 63 -15.49 4.93 -10.15
CA ILE A 63 -16.30 6.15 -10.35
C ILE A 63 -17.62 5.80 -11.02
N GLU A 64 -17.61 4.97 -12.06
CA GLU A 64 -18.81 4.53 -12.77
C GLU A 64 -19.74 3.70 -11.89
N GLU A 65 -19.21 2.72 -11.15
CA GLU A 65 -19.98 1.93 -10.16
C GLU A 65 -20.49 2.80 -9.01
N GLY A 66 -19.75 3.86 -8.66
CA GLY A 66 -20.04 4.79 -7.58
C GLY A 66 -21.12 5.82 -7.85
N LYS A 67 -21.67 5.90 -9.07
CA LYS A 67 -22.68 6.91 -9.48
C LYS A 67 -23.79 7.13 -8.46
N GLY A 68 -24.36 6.06 -7.93
CA GLY A 68 -25.43 6.13 -6.93
C GLY A 68 -24.99 6.84 -5.64
N LYS A 69 -23.76 6.61 -5.17
CA LYS A 69 -23.20 7.26 -3.98
C LYS A 69 -22.91 8.75 -4.15
N PHE A 70 -22.81 9.20 -5.40
CA PHE A 70 -22.60 10.62 -5.73
C PHE A 70 -23.91 11.38 -6.01
N GLY A 71 -25.08 10.76 -5.80
CA GLY A 71 -26.38 11.39 -6.05
C GLY A 71 -26.88 11.24 -7.49
N GLY A 72 -26.48 10.16 -8.18
CA GLY A 72 -27.00 9.79 -9.50
C GLY A 72 -26.28 10.41 -10.69
N LYS A 73 -25.32 11.33 -10.46
CA LYS A 73 -24.44 11.90 -11.49
C LYS A 73 -22.98 11.80 -11.05
N ILE A 74 -22.08 11.55 -12.00
CA ILE A 74 -20.64 11.59 -11.74
C ILE A 74 -20.22 13.06 -11.60
N PRO A 75 -19.63 13.48 -10.46
CA PRO A 75 -19.04 14.80 -10.31
C PRO A 75 -17.83 14.97 -11.23
N ASN A 76 -17.44 16.21 -11.52
CA ASN A 76 -16.17 16.46 -12.22
C ASN A 76 -15.03 15.73 -11.48
N LYS A 77 -14.20 14.98 -12.22
CA LYS A 77 -13.09 14.19 -11.66
C LYS A 77 -12.11 15.06 -10.86
N ALA A 78 -11.93 16.33 -11.23
CA ALA A 78 -11.12 17.29 -10.47
C ALA A 78 -11.70 17.63 -9.08
N ALA A 79 -13.01 17.46 -8.88
CA ALA A 79 -13.68 17.66 -7.60
C ALA A 79 -13.73 16.38 -6.74
N LEU A 80 -13.26 15.25 -7.27
CA LEU A 80 -13.20 13.98 -6.53
C LEU A 80 -11.83 13.81 -5.88
N LYS A 81 -11.83 13.35 -4.62
CA LYS A 81 -10.59 12.90 -3.99
C LYS A 81 -10.17 11.57 -4.62
N LEU A 82 -9.10 11.58 -5.40
CA LEU A 82 -8.54 10.39 -6.03
C LEU A 82 -7.45 9.75 -5.14
N PRO A 83 -7.28 8.41 -5.21
CA PRO A 83 -6.40 7.69 -4.32
C PRO A 83 -4.93 7.73 -4.74
N LEU A 84 -4.64 7.94 -6.03
CA LEU A 84 -3.28 8.02 -6.58
C LEU A 84 -2.73 9.43 -6.37
N ARG A 85 -1.67 9.55 -5.58
CA ARG A 85 -1.03 10.79 -5.14
C ARG A 85 0.40 10.84 -5.68
N ASP A 86 0.92 12.04 -5.94
CA ASP A 86 2.26 12.22 -6.51
C ASP A 86 3.28 12.44 -5.38
N GLY A 87 4.26 11.55 -5.26
CA GLY A 87 5.28 11.60 -4.21
C GLY A 87 6.16 12.84 -4.31
N ASP A 88 6.51 13.25 -5.54
CA ASP A 88 7.37 14.41 -5.77
C ASP A 88 6.69 15.74 -5.38
N ILE A 89 5.36 15.76 -5.32
CA ILE A 89 4.56 16.95 -4.98
C ILE A 89 4.11 16.91 -3.52
N ASP A 90 3.59 15.77 -3.06
CA ASP A 90 2.99 15.66 -1.73
C ASP A 90 3.99 15.25 -0.63
N ARG A 91 5.15 14.73 -1.01
CA ARG A 91 6.22 14.24 -0.10
C ARG A 91 7.62 14.63 -0.63
N PRO A 92 7.87 15.91 -0.95
CA PRO A 92 9.12 16.34 -1.57
C PRO A 92 10.36 16.11 -0.70
N ASP A 93 10.20 16.06 0.63
CA ASP A 93 11.29 15.91 1.59
C ASP A 93 11.56 14.44 1.99
N ASP A 94 10.82 13.48 1.42
CA ASP A 94 10.98 12.05 1.72
C ASP A 94 11.52 11.32 0.49
N GLU A 95 12.81 10.98 0.52
CA GLU A 95 13.51 10.30 -0.57
C GLU A 95 12.86 8.97 -0.96
N ALA A 96 12.16 8.29 -0.05
CA ALA A 96 11.45 7.05 -0.38
C ALA A 96 10.31 7.29 -1.38
N TYR A 97 9.78 8.51 -1.45
CA TYR A 97 8.68 8.90 -2.34
C TYR A 97 9.17 9.63 -3.62
N ALA A 98 10.46 9.88 -3.78
CA ALA A 98 11.00 10.49 -4.99
C ALA A 98 10.74 9.63 -6.24
N ASN A 99 10.41 10.29 -7.36
CA ASN A 99 10.07 9.68 -8.65
C ASN A 99 9.01 8.56 -8.54
N SER A 100 8.04 8.74 -7.65
CA SER A 100 7.00 7.75 -7.37
C SER A 100 5.61 8.38 -7.30
N TYR A 101 4.61 7.55 -7.56
CA TYR A 101 3.26 7.79 -7.06
C TYR A 101 3.05 6.96 -5.79
N PHE A 102 2.07 7.33 -4.99
CA PHE A 102 1.66 6.51 -3.86
C PHE A 102 0.15 6.43 -3.68
N ILE A 103 -0.29 5.34 -3.03
CA ILE A 103 -1.68 5.12 -2.65
C ILE A 103 -1.72 4.69 -1.19
N ASN A 104 -2.56 5.34 -0.41
CA ASN A 104 -2.87 4.89 0.96
C ASN A 104 -4.04 3.91 0.92
N ALA A 105 -3.75 2.63 1.17
CA ALA A 105 -4.74 1.56 1.24
C ALA A 105 -5.06 1.22 2.70
N ASN A 106 -6.32 0.88 2.99
CA ASN A 106 -6.72 0.46 4.34
C ASN A 106 -7.79 -0.64 4.33
N SER A 107 -7.86 -1.39 5.43
CA SER A 107 -8.85 -2.43 5.67
C SER A 107 -9.24 -2.47 7.15
N ASN A 108 -10.49 -2.83 7.44
CA ASN A 108 -10.94 -3.11 8.81
C ASN A 108 -10.54 -4.53 9.26
N THR A 109 -10.32 -5.44 8.31
CA THR A 109 -9.92 -6.83 8.57
C THR A 109 -8.43 -7.03 8.24
N PRO A 110 -7.74 -7.93 8.96
CA PRO A 110 -6.33 -8.20 8.72
C PRO A 110 -6.10 -8.71 7.28
N PRO A 111 -5.07 -8.22 6.58
CA PRO A 111 -4.68 -8.77 5.29
C PRO A 111 -4.03 -10.14 5.46
N GLN A 112 -4.18 -11.02 4.47
CA GLN A 112 -3.33 -12.22 4.40
C GLN A 112 -1.96 -11.81 3.87
N ILE A 113 -0.91 -12.19 4.58
CA ILE A 113 0.49 -11.86 4.25
C ILE A 113 1.23 -13.15 3.93
N VAL A 114 1.77 -13.23 2.72
CA VAL A 114 2.38 -14.46 2.18
C VAL A 114 3.76 -14.20 1.57
N ASP A 115 4.55 -15.26 1.46
CA ASP A 115 5.83 -15.24 0.76
C ASP A 115 5.66 -15.37 -0.78
N ARG A 116 6.78 -15.46 -1.50
CA ARG A 116 6.80 -15.63 -2.97
C ARG A 116 6.11 -16.91 -3.46
N ASN A 117 6.04 -17.93 -2.61
CA ASN A 117 5.43 -19.22 -2.88
C ASN A 117 3.97 -19.30 -2.39
N VAL A 118 3.43 -18.18 -1.89
CA VAL A 118 2.06 -18.07 -1.35
C VAL A 118 1.88 -18.85 -0.04
N ASN A 119 2.97 -19.09 0.69
CA ASN A 119 2.88 -19.61 2.05
C ASN A 119 2.64 -18.46 3.03
N PRO A 120 1.79 -18.63 4.06
CA PRO A 120 1.61 -17.63 5.10
C PRO A 120 2.93 -17.28 5.79
N ILE A 121 3.22 -15.98 5.92
CA ILE A 121 4.33 -15.49 6.74
C ILE A 121 3.82 -15.35 8.18
N ILE A 122 4.48 -16.02 9.12
CA ILE A 122 4.11 -16.03 10.54
C ILE A 122 5.00 -15.07 11.33
N ASP A 123 6.28 -14.97 10.96
CA ASP A 123 7.18 -14.01 11.57
C ASP A 123 6.84 -12.59 11.10
N ARG A 124 6.44 -11.75 12.05
CA ARG A 124 6.07 -10.36 11.79
C ARG A 124 7.27 -9.50 11.38
N SER A 125 8.49 -9.91 11.75
CA SER A 125 9.72 -9.21 11.40
C SER A 125 10.00 -9.21 9.89
N GLU A 126 9.47 -10.20 9.16
CA GLU A 126 9.67 -10.35 7.71
C GLU A 126 8.99 -9.26 6.88
N VAL A 127 7.95 -8.60 7.40
CA VAL A 127 7.18 -7.57 6.68
C VAL A 127 7.14 -6.31 7.51
N TYR A 128 7.93 -5.33 7.09
CA TYR A 128 8.10 -4.02 7.73
C TYR A 128 8.01 -2.89 6.68
N SER A 129 7.90 -1.64 7.14
CA SER A 129 8.01 -0.47 6.26
C SER A 129 9.39 -0.49 5.60
N GLY A 130 9.47 -0.56 4.28
CA GLY A 130 10.71 -0.64 3.50
C GLY A 130 10.78 -1.86 2.58
N VAL A 131 10.08 -2.94 2.90
CA VAL A 131 10.04 -4.15 2.06
C VAL A 131 9.39 -3.91 0.71
N TYR A 132 9.72 -4.77 -0.25
CA TYR A 132 9.12 -4.79 -1.57
C TYR A 132 8.12 -5.94 -1.68
N ALA A 133 6.91 -5.63 -2.11
CA ALA A 133 5.78 -6.55 -2.13
C ALA A 133 4.91 -6.37 -3.38
N ARG A 134 4.06 -7.36 -3.66
CA ARG A 134 2.87 -7.20 -4.50
C ARG A 134 1.66 -7.11 -3.59
N VAL A 135 0.74 -6.19 -3.89
CA VAL A 135 -0.43 -5.95 -3.04
C VAL A 135 -1.69 -6.03 -3.89
N SER A 136 -2.65 -6.81 -3.41
CA SER A 136 -4.01 -6.78 -3.93
C SER A 136 -4.74 -5.58 -3.35
N ILE A 137 -5.28 -4.72 -4.20
CA ILE A 137 -6.05 -3.54 -3.81
C ILE A 137 -7.38 -3.49 -4.55
N ASN A 138 -8.38 -2.86 -3.93
CA ASN A 138 -9.70 -2.67 -4.52
C ASN A 138 -10.17 -1.22 -4.39
N PHE A 139 -10.62 -0.62 -5.49
CA PHE A 139 -11.08 0.77 -5.49
C PHE A 139 -12.60 0.84 -5.30
N TYR A 140 -13.06 1.80 -4.51
CA TYR A 140 -14.49 1.98 -4.28
C TYR A 140 -14.85 3.43 -4.01
N ALA A 141 -16.05 3.83 -4.42
CA ALA A 141 -16.57 5.15 -4.15
C ALA A 141 -16.94 5.34 -2.67
N PHE A 142 -16.57 6.50 -2.14
CA PHE A 142 -16.95 6.95 -0.81
C PHE A 142 -17.58 8.35 -0.86
N ASN A 143 -18.47 8.59 0.09
CA ASN A 143 -19.06 9.89 0.37
C ASN A 143 -19.27 9.94 1.89
N SER A 144 -18.37 10.63 2.60
CA SER A 144 -18.33 10.64 4.07
C SER A 144 -17.61 11.89 4.55
N ASN A 145 -18.08 12.48 5.66
CA ASN A 145 -17.47 13.63 6.33
C ASN A 145 -17.19 14.80 5.36
N GLY A 146 -18.16 15.12 4.50
CA GLY A 146 -18.04 16.18 3.49
C GLY A 146 -17.09 15.87 2.32
N ASN A 147 -16.37 14.75 2.35
CA ASN A 147 -15.47 14.31 1.30
C ASN A 147 -16.13 13.24 0.44
N LYS A 148 -15.92 13.35 -0.87
CA LYS A 148 -16.36 12.34 -1.85
C LYS A 148 -15.25 12.05 -2.84
N GLY A 149 -15.18 10.80 -3.28
CA GLY A 149 -14.10 10.36 -4.16
C GLY A 149 -13.99 8.85 -4.21
N ILE A 150 -12.79 8.39 -4.53
CA ILE A 150 -12.44 6.97 -4.61
C ILE A 150 -11.41 6.66 -3.53
N ALA A 151 -11.73 5.67 -2.70
CA ALA A 151 -10.83 5.13 -1.70
C ALA A 151 -10.17 3.85 -2.21
N CYS A 152 -9.10 3.43 -1.54
CA CYS A 152 -8.38 2.21 -1.83
C CYS A 152 -8.47 1.25 -0.63
N GLY A 153 -9.11 0.11 -0.85
CA GLY A 153 -9.17 -0.99 0.09
C GLY A 153 -7.92 -1.85 0.00
N LEU A 154 -7.33 -2.14 1.16
CA LEU A 154 -6.22 -3.07 1.30
C LEU A 154 -6.73 -4.51 1.24
N GLY A 155 -6.14 -5.32 0.37
CA GLY A 155 -6.32 -6.77 0.33
C GLY A 155 -5.05 -7.49 0.79
N ASN A 156 -4.73 -8.60 0.13
CA ASN A 156 -3.59 -9.46 0.50
C ASN A 156 -2.23 -8.87 0.07
N ILE A 157 -1.18 -9.24 0.78
CA ILE A 157 0.20 -8.80 0.57
C ILE A 157 1.07 -10.02 0.30
N GLN A 158 1.86 -9.96 -0.77
CA GLN A 158 2.88 -10.95 -1.08
C GLN A 158 4.27 -10.30 -0.95
N LYS A 159 5.06 -10.68 0.06
CA LYS A 159 6.46 -10.23 0.19
C LYS A 159 7.28 -10.77 -0.98
N ILE A 160 8.08 -9.91 -1.61
CA ILE A 160 8.96 -10.28 -2.72
C ILE A 160 10.42 -10.27 -2.30
N ARG A 161 10.86 -9.23 -1.60
CA ARG A 161 12.23 -9.10 -1.10
C ARG A 161 12.33 -8.01 -0.04
N ASP A 162 13.43 -8.06 0.71
CA ASP A 162 13.81 -7.00 1.63
C ASP A 162 14.22 -5.71 0.90
N GLY A 163 14.24 -4.64 1.69
CA GLY A 163 14.72 -3.33 1.31
C GLY A 163 15.04 -2.54 2.57
N GLU A 164 15.77 -1.44 2.44
CA GLU A 164 16.12 -0.62 3.59
C GLU A 164 14.88 -0.24 4.41
N PRO A 165 14.89 -0.47 5.74
CA PRO A 165 13.81 -0.07 6.63
C PRO A 165 13.47 1.41 6.46
N LEU A 166 12.17 1.71 6.42
CA LEU A 166 11.64 3.06 6.34
C LEU A 166 11.02 3.43 7.70
N GLY A 167 11.53 4.51 8.29
CA GLY A 167 11.21 4.94 9.65
C GLY A 167 12.33 4.61 10.62
N GLY A 168 12.48 5.42 11.68
CA GLY A 168 13.63 5.39 12.60
C GLY A 168 13.65 4.21 13.59
N ARG A 169 13.39 2.99 13.13
CA ARG A 169 13.67 1.78 13.91
C ARG A 169 14.90 1.10 13.35
N THR A 170 15.98 1.11 14.14
CA THR A 170 17.14 0.24 13.97
C THR A 170 16.75 -1.20 14.28
N ASN A 171 17.44 -2.16 13.67
CA ASN A 171 17.19 -3.56 13.95
C ASN A 171 17.90 -3.94 15.28
N ALA A 172 17.37 -4.93 16.00
CA ALA A 172 17.95 -5.31 17.30
C ALA A 172 19.40 -5.83 17.18
N ALA A 173 19.79 -6.39 16.03
CA ALA A 173 21.16 -6.85 15.80
C ALA A 173 22.15 -5.69 15.60
N ASP A 174 21.68 -4.54 15.13
CA ASP A 174 22.45 -3.30 15.02
C ASP A 174 22.54 -2.60 16.39
N ASP A 175 21.51 -2.76 17.25
CA ASP A 175 21.45 -2.15 18.58
C ASP A 175 22.20 -2.96 19.65
N PHE A 176 22.27 -4.28 19.49
CA PHE A 176 22.89 -5.19 20.46
C PHE A 176 24.00 -5.99 19.78
N ALA A 177 25.26 -5.61 20.05
CA ALA A 177 26.39 -6.48 19.79
C ALA A 177 26.27 -7.71 20.70
N THR A 178 26.45 -8.91 20.16
CA THR A 178 26.66 -10.09 21.00
C THR A 178 28.01 -9.91 21.69
N ASP A 179 28.01 -9.77 23.02
CA ASP A 179 29.24 -9.84 23.81
C ASP A 179 29.85 -11.22 23.58
N VAL A 180 30.79 -11.29 22.63
CA VAL A 180 31.71 -12.42 22.53
C VAL A 180 32.82 -12.13 23.53
N ASP A 181 32.49 -12.25 24.81
CA ASP A 181 33.49 -12.44 25.86
C ASP A 181 33.98 -13.90 25.77
N ASP A 182 34.82 -14.18 24.77
CA ASP A 182 35.85 -15.20 24.91
C ASP A 182 37.07 -14.54 25.56
N ASP A 183 37.64 -15.20 26.56
CA ASP A 183 38.86 -14.86 27.33
C ASP A 183 38.76 -13.86 28.50
N PHE A 184 38.14 -14.27 29.60
CA PHE A 184 38.78 -14.08 30.92
C PHE A 184 38.24 -15.06 31.97
N LEU A 185 38.89 -16.23 32.11
CA LEU A 185 39.23 -16.88 33.38
C LEU A 185 39.91 -18.23 33.09
N SER A 186 41.23 -18.14 32.92
CA SER A 186 42.19 -19.09 33.49
C SER A 186 42.01 -19.25 34.99
#